data_AF-A0AAV7JNI9-F1
#
_entry.id   AF-A0AAV7JNI9-F1
#
_cell.length_a   1.000
_cell.length_b   1.000
_cell.length_c   1.000
_cell.angle_alpha   90.00
_cell.angle_beta   90.00
_cell.angle_gamma   90.00
#
_symmetry.space_group_name_H-M   'P 1'
#
loop_
_entity.id
_entity.type
_entity.pdbx_description
1 polymer ?
#
loop_
_entity_poly.entity_id
_entity_poly.type
_entity_poly.pdbx_seq_one_letter_code
_entity_poly.pdbx_strand_id
1 'polypeptide(L)'
;MGLTTGRRHMKSFGHIKCHPHTHTHTHTPTSNKSDFHNQKAAVNVQMNTQKLKEQEISRNSPLKLFTSIRYLLKQGSAIRDHDETSGNYFQLLKLRLEDDPDLGVYLKRTVNCISPRGQEEMMEMFSHCIVREVVSDIQKHGCFTIIVDGTQDISGRE
;
A
#
# COMPACT_ATOMS: atom_id res chain seq x y z
N MET A 1 -24.76 87.90 -20.42
CA MET A 1 -24.01 86.70 -20.86
C MET A 1 -24.22 85.65 -19.78
N GLY A 2 -25.09 84.66 -19.99
CA GLY A 2 -24.68 83.34 -20.50
C GLY A 2 -24.54 82.36 -19.32
N LEU A 3 -25.66 81.76 -18.89
CA LEU A 3 -25.91 80.30 -18.88
C LEU A 3 -25.02 79.47 -17.92
N THR A 4 -25.61 79.04 -16.80
CA THR A 4 -25.85 77.62 -16.41
C THR A 4 -24.61 76.88 -15.87
N THR A 5 -24.62 76.13 -14.77
CA THR A 5 -25.61 75.12 -14.35
C THR A 5 -25.30 74.66 -12.93
N GLY A 6 -26.34 74.25 -12.18
CA GLY A 6 -26.26 73.23 -11.12
C GLY A 6 -26.17 73.77 -9.70
N ARG A 7 -27.27 74.23 -9.08
CA ARG A 7 -28.22 73.41 -8.25
C ARG A 7 -27.50 72.44 -7.31
N ARG A 8 -27.84 72.30 -6.03
CA ARG A 8 -28.84 72.89 -5.11
C ARG A 8 -28.40 72.35 -3.72
N HIS A 9 -28.35 73.18 -2.68
CA HIS A 9 -29.29 73.16 -1.54
C HIS A 9 -29.57 71.77 -0.94
N MET A 10 -29.64 71.54 0.37
CA MET A 10 -29.33 72.30 1.58
C MET A 10 -29.54 71.29 2.74
N LYS A 11 -28.66 71.32 3.74
CA LYS A 11 -28.93 71.23 5.19
C LYS A 11 -29.86 70.10 5.72
N SER A 12 -29.24 69.20 6.48
CA SER A 12 -29.29 69.18 7.96
C SER A 12 -29.83 67.93 8.69
N PHE A 13 -29.21 67.75 9.86
CA PHE A 13 -29.63 67.05 11.08
C PHE A 13 -29.81 65.52 11.08
N GLY A 14 -29.08 64.88 11.99
CA GLY A 14 -29.40 63.54 12.48
C GLY A 14 -28.20 62.80 13.06
N HIS A 15 -28.04 62.85 14.38
CA HIS A 15 -27.14 61.98 15.15
C HIS A 15 -27.40 60.50 14.84
N ILE A 16 -26.38 59.70 14.50
CA ILE A 16 -26.48 58.24 14.52
C ILE A 16 -25.23 57.63 15.18
N LYS A 17 -25.51 56.95 16.29
CA LYS A 17 -24.71 56.18 17.24
C LYS A 17 -23.43 55.51 16.72
N CYS A 18 -22.35 55.68 17.51
CA CYS A 18 -21.17 54.83 17.52
C CYS A 18 -21.53 53.37 17.83
N HIS A 19 -21.11 52.44 16.98
CA HIS A 19 -20.96 51.02 17.31
C HIS A 19 -19.49 50.63 17.03
N PRO A 20 -18.67 50.33 18.04
CA PRO A 20 -17.41 49.66 17.82
C PRO A 20 -17.71 48.19 17.47
N HIS A 21 -17.28 47.77 16.28
CA HIS A 21 -17.24 46.37 15.91
C HIS A 21 -16.04 45.68 16.57
N THR A 22 -16.20 44.37 16.78
CA THR A 22 -15.19 43.36 17.15
C THR A 22 -14.68 43.37 18.59
N HIS A 23 -15.52 42.86 19.50
CA HIS A 23 -15.02 42.09 20.64
C HIS A 23 -14.59 40.69 20.16
N THR A 24 -13.29 40.42 20.26
CA THR A 24 -12.71 39.09 20.17
C THR A 24 -13.21 38.28 21.36
N HIS A 25 -14.09 37.32 21.11
CA HIS A 25 -14.45 36.30 22.11
C HIS A 25 -13.72 35.02 21.75
N THR A 26 -12.60 34.77 22.43
CA THR A 26 -11.96 33.46 22.49
C THR A 26 -12.94 32.48 23.13
N HIS A 27 -13.48 31.56 22.34
CA HIS A 27 -14.18 30.41 22.88
C HIS A 27 -13.14 29.36 23.29
N THR A 28 -12.80 29.33 24.56
CA THR A 28 -12.27 28.10 25.19
C THR A 28 -13.41 27.08 25.23
N PRO A 29 -13.30 25.91 24.56
CA PRO A 29 -14.31 24.87 24.74
C PRO A 29 -14.10 24.25 26.12
N THR A 30 -15.05 24.52 27.01
CA THR A 30 -15.22 23.85 28.30
C THR A 30 -15.36 22.35 28.04
N SER A 31 -14.41 21.56 28.53
CA SER A 31 -14.48 20.10 28.48
C SER A 31 -15.55 19.60 29.44
N ASN A 32 -16.79 19.55 28.96
CA ASN A 32 -17.87 18.88 29.66
C ASN A 32 -17.58 17.37 29.62
N LYS A 33 -17.17 16.84 30.77
CA LYS A 33 -17.10 15.40 31.02
C LYS A 33 -18.54 14.89 31.13
N SER A 34 -19.15 14.52 30.01
CA SER A 34 -20.44 13.83 29.97
C SER A 34 -20.27 12.45 29.34
N ASP A 35 -20.45 11.46 30.20
CA ASP A 35 -21.05 10.15 29.97
C ASP A 35 -20.27 9.10 29.15
N PHE A 36 -19.81 8.11 29.91
CA PHE A 36 -19.35 6.79 29.47
C PHE A 36 -20.48 5.99 28.82
N HIS A 37 -20.89 6.36 27.61
CA HIS A 37 -21.72 5.52 26.74
C HIS A 37 -21.17 5.54 25.32
N ASN A 38 -20.44 4.46 24.99
CA ASN A 38 -20.18 3.91 23.64
C ASN A 38 -20.34 4.87 22.44
N GLN A 39 -19.68 6.03 22.48
CA GLN A 39 -19.61 6.91 21.32
C GLN A 39 -18.49 6.42 20.42
N LYS A 40 -18.88 5.60 19.45
CA LYS A 40 -18.10 5.33 18.25
C LYS A 40 -17.47 6.65 17.76
N ALA A 41 -16.14 6.68 17.65
CA ALA A 41 -15.38 7.87 17.24
C ALA A 41 -15.97 8.50 15.96
N ALA A 42 -15.79 9.81 15.76
CA ALA A 42 -16.29 10.48 14.56
C ALA A 42 -15.94 9.70 13.27
N VAL A 43 -16.88 9.60 12.32
CA VAL A 43 -16.76 8.76 11.11
C VAL A 43 -15.43 8.98 10.39
N ASN A 44 -14.97 10.23 10.29
CA ASN A 44 -13.67 10.56 9.68
C ASN A 44 -12.48 9.88 10.38
N VAL A 45 -12.48 9.84 11.72
CA VAL A 45 -11.45 9.17 12.51
C VAL A 45 -11.48 7.66 12.29
N GLN A 46 -12.68 7.07 12.20
CA GLN A 46 -12.84 5.64 11.89
C GLN A 46 -12.31 5.29 10.51
N MET A 47 -12.69 6.07 9.49
CA MET A 47 -12.24 5.88 8.10
C MET A 47 -10.73 6.01 7.99
N ASN A 48 -10.13 7.03 8.63
CA ASN A 48 -8.68 7.21 8.61
C ASN A 48 -7.96 6.04 9.31
N THR A 49 -8.48 5.59 10.46
CA THR A 49 -7.92 4.44 11.19
C THR A 49 -8.00 3.16 10.37
N GLN A 50 -9.11 2.90 9.68
CA GLN A 50 -9.26 1.74 8.80
C GLN A 50 -8.28 1.79 7.62
N LYS A 51 -8.13 2.96 7.00
CA LYS A 51 -7.20 3.17 5.89
C LYS A 51 -5.75 2.92 6.30
N LEU A 52 -5.34 3.43 7.47
CA LEU A 52 -3.99 3.21 7.99
C LEU A 52 -3.71 1.72 8.23
N LYS A 53 -4.68 1.00 8.82
CA LYS A 53 -4.57 -0.46 9.00
C LYS A 53 -4.46 -1.21 7.68
N GLU A 54 -5.28 -0.85 6.70
CA GLU A 54 -5.22 -1.47 5.38
C GLU A 54 -3.89 -1.21 4.67
N GLN A 55 -3.34 0.01 4.80
CA GLN A 55 -2.02 0.33 4.27
C GLN A 55 -0.92 -0.50 4.94
N GLU A 56 -0.99 -0.68 6.25
CA GLU A 56 -0.02 -1.50 6.99
C GLU A 56 -0.06 -2.97 6.52
N ILE A 57 -1.25 -3.56 6.42
CA ILE A 57 -1.44 -4.92 5.90
C ILE A 57 -0.92 -5.01 4.46
N SER A 58 -1.26 -4.07 3.60
CA SER A 58 -0.83 -4.06 2.19
C SER A 58 0.68 -3.90 2.01
N ARG A 59 1.38 -3.27 2.96
CA ARG A 59 2.84 -3.16 2.95
C ARG A 59 3.53 -4.46 3.39
N ASN A 60 2.97 -5.15 4.37
CA ASN A 60 3.62 -6.29 4.99
C ASN A 60 3.29 -7.63 4.31
N SER A 61 2.05 -7.80 3.86
CA SER A 61 1.57 -9.07 3.29
C SER A 61 2.31 -9.51 2.00
N PRO A 62 2.58 -8.62 1.02
CA PRO A 62 3.35 -9.02 -0.17
C PRO A 62 4.74 -9.54 0.16
N LEU A 63 5.43 -8.95 1.15
CA LEU A 63 6.76 -9.40 1.57
C LEU A 63 6.71 -10.85 2.05
N LYS A 64 5.63 -11.26 2.72
CA LYS A 64 5.41 -12.65 3.12
C LYS A 64 5.21 -13.57 1.91
N LEU A 65 4.57 -13.11 0.84
CA LEU A 65 4.45 -13.89 -0.40
C LEU A 65 5.81 -14.09 -1.09
N PHE A 66 6.55 -13.00 -1.31
CA PHE A 66 7.86 -13.05 -1.96
C PHE A 66 8.88 -13.87 -1.16
N THR A 67 8.88 -13.75 0.17
CA THR A 67 9.80 -14.54 1.02
C THR A 67 9.43 -16.02 1.06
N SER A 68 8.16 -16.38 0.91
CA SER A 68 7.73 -17.79 0.76
C SER A 68 8.25 -18.38 -0.55
N ILE A 69 8.08 -17.68 -1.68
CA ILE A 69 8.60 -18.15 -2.98
C ILE A 69 10.12 -18.24 -2.93
N ARG A 70 10.80 -17.21 -2.43
CA ARG A 70 12.26 -17.21 -2.30
C ARG A 70 12.76 -18.40 -1.49
N TYR A 71 12.05 -18.78 -0.43
CA TYR A 71 12.39 -19.94 0.38
C TYR A 71 12.34 -21.23 -0.43
N LEU A 72 11.27 -21.46 -1.19
CA LEU A 72 11.14 -22.64 -2.06
C LEU A 72 12.18 -22.66 -3.18
N LEU A 73 12.41 -21.51 -3.84
CA LEU A 73 13.42 -21.37 -4.88
C LEU A 73 14.83 -21.71 -4.36
N LYS A 74 15.16 -21.25 -3.15
CA LYS A 74 16.45 -21.57 -2.52
C LYS A 74 16.62 -23.05 -2.17
N GLN A 75 15.52 -23.75 -1.88
CA GLN A 75 15.54 -25.18 -1.58
C GLN A 75 15.59 -26.05 -2.84
N GLY A 76 15.23 -25.50 -4.01
CA GLY A 76 15.04 -26.28 -5.23
C GLY A 76 13.77 -27.14 -5.19
N SER A 77 12.83 -26.84 -4.29
CA SER A 77 11.56 -27.56 -4.19
C SER A 77 10.60 -27.12 -5.30
N ALA A 78 9.81 -28.06 -5.81
CA ALA A 78 8.75 -27.73 -6.77
C ALA A 78 7.77 -26.71 -6.16
N ILE A 79 7.48 -25.62 -6.86
CA ILE A 79 6.60 -24.55 -6.37
C ILE A 79 5.14 -24.91 -6.60
N ARG A 80 4.86 -25.44 -7.80
CA ARG A 80 3.55 -25.96 -8.23
C ARG A 80 3.57 -27.47 -8.20
N ASP A 81 2.39 -28.04 -8.05
CA ASP A 81 2.11 -29.46 -8.23
C ASP A 81 1.01 -29.58 -9.29
N HIS A 82 0.59 -30.82 -9.62
CA HIS A 82 -0.43 -31.07 -10.64
C HIS A 82 -1.75 -30.32 -10.32
N ASP A 83 -2.10 -30.18 -9.04
CA ASP A 83 -3.28 -29.44 -8.60
C ASP A 83 -2.89 -28.08 -8.00
N GLU A 84 -3.76 -27.08 -8.18
CA GLU A 84 -3.54 -25.73 -7.67
C GLU A 84 -3.44 -25.65 -6.13
N THR A 85 -3.95 -26.66 -5.42
CA THR A 85 -4.04 -26.68 -3.96
C THR A 85 -3.03 -27.60 -3.27
N SER A 86 -2.33 -28.46 -4.02
CA SER A 86 -1.32 -29.37 -3.47
C SER A 86 0.11 -28.82 -3.60
N GLY A 87 0.30 -27.75 -4.37
CA GLY A 87 1.61 -27.11 -4.54
C GLY A 87 2.24 -26.65 -3.22
N ASN A 88 3.55 -26.84 -3.10
CA ASN A 88 4.32 -26.47 -1.90
C ASN A 88 4.17 -24.98 -1.54
N TYR A 89 4.00 -24.12 -2.53
CA TYR A 89 3.75 -22.70 -2.27
C TYR A 89 2.44 -22.45 -1.53
N PHE A 90 1.35 -23.08 -1.97
CA PHE A 90 0.06 -22.94 -1.33
C PHE A 90 0.07 -23.53 0.09
N GLN A 91 0.72 -24.68 0.28
CA GLN A 91 0.87 -25.30 1.60
C GLN A 91 1.71 -24.43 2.56
N LEU A 92 2.78 -23.81 2.05
CA LEU A 92 3.58 -22.87 2.84
C LEU A 92 2.79 -21.60 3.21
N LEU A 93 1.93 -21.12 2.33
CA LEU A 93 1.04 -20.00 2.65
C LEU A 93 0.02 -20.37 3.71
N LYS A 94 -0.58 -21.57 3.67
CA LYS A 94 -1.46 -22.07 4.74
C LYS A 94 -0.76 -22.05 6.09
N LEU A 95 0.48 -22.55 6.16
CA LEU A 95 1.27 -22.50 7.39
C LEU A 95 1.48 -21.06 7.87
N ARG A 96 1.84 -20.13 6.97
CA ARG A 96 2.03 -18.72 7.34
C ARG A 96 0.76 -17.99 7.75
N LEU A 97 -0.41 -18.47 7.34
CA LEU A 97 -1.70 -17.94 7.77
C LEU A 97 -2.03 -18.29 9.22
N GLU A 98 -1.43 -19.35 9.77
CA GLU A 98 -1.55 -19.69 11.19
C GLU A 98 -0.80 -18.67 12.06
N ASP A 99 0.37 -18.20 11.57
CA ASP A 99 1.20 -17.21 12.27
C ASP A 99 0.75 -15.77 12.01
N ASP A 100 0.17 -15.48 10.84
CA ASP A 100 -0.27 -14.15 10.44
C ASP A 100 -1.70 -14.11 9.87
N PRO A 101 -2.70 -13.75 10.68
CA PRO A 101 -4.07 -13.64 10.19
C PRO A 101 -4.28 -12.48 9.21
N ASP A 102 -3.45 -11.43 9.24
CA ASP A 102 -3.59 -10.27 8.36
C ASP A 102 -3.24 -10.63 6.90
N LEU A 103 -2.33 -11.57 6.70
CA LEU A 103 -2.07 -12.16 5.39
C LEU A 103 -3.33 -12.80 4.80
N GLY A 104 -4.18 -13.40 5.64
CA GLY A 104 -5.45 -13.99 5.21
C GLY A 104 -6.46 -12.94 4.74
N VAL A 105 -6.51 -11.80 5.43
CA VAL A 105 -7.33 -10.66 5.01
C VAL A 105 -6.83 -10.11 3.66
N TYR A 106 -5.52 -10.02 3.48
CA TYR A 106 -4.90 -9.57 2.24
C TYR A 106 -5.19 -10.52 1.06
N LEU A 107 -4.97 -11.82 1.25
CA LEU A 107 -5.17 -12.84 0.20
C LEU A 107 -6.62 -12.92 -0.28
N LYS A 108 -7.60 -12.67 0.60
CA LYS A 108 -9.02 -12.58 0.22
C LYS A 108 -9.32 -11.42 -0.73
N ARG A 109 -8.53 -10.34 -0.67
CA ARG A 109 -8.69 -9.16 -1.54
C ARG A 109 -7.93 -9.30 -2.86
N THR A 110 -6.86 -10.09 -2.89
CA THR A 110 -5.91 -10.12 -4.01
C THR A 110 -5.54 -11.56 -4.38
N VAL A 111 -6.43 -12.25 -5.08
CA VAL A 111 -6.27 -13.66 -5.47
C VAL A 111 -5.20 -13.87 -6.57
N ASN A 112 -4.84 -12.81 -7.28
CA ASN A 112 -3.94 -12.87 -8.44
C ASN A 112 -2.53 -13.35 -8.07
N CYS A 113 -2.06 -13.09 -6.85
CA CYS A 113 -0.70 -13.44 -6.42
C CYS A 113 -0.51 -14.94 -6.14
N ILE A 114 -1.60 -15.69 -5.94
CA ILE A 114 -1.57 -17.15 -5.75
C ILE A 114 -1.74 -17.86 -7.10
N SER A 115 -2.35 -17.21 -8.08
CA SER A 115 -2.55 -17.79 -9.41
C SER A 115 -1.21 -18.25 -10.02
N PRO A 116 -1.23 -19.25 -10.92
CA PRO A 116 -0.04 -19.68 -11.64
C PRO A 116 0.72 -18.47 -12.22
N ARG A 117 0.04 -17.61 -12.98
CA ARG A 117 0.65 -16.42 -13.56
C ARG A 117 1.37 -15.53 -12.53
N GLY A 118 0.73 -15.25 -11.38
CA GLY A 118 1.35 -14.45 -10.33
C GLY A 118 2.61 -15.10 -9.74
N GLN A 119 2.60 -16.42 -9.58
CA GLN A 119 3.79 -17.17 -9.17
C GLN A 119 4.91 -17.08 -10.19
N GLU A 120 4.58 -17.14 -11.49
CA GLU A 120 5.55 -17.04 -12.58
C GLU A 120 6.24 -15.69 -12.61
N GLU A 121 5.45 -14.62 -12.54
CA GLU A 121 5.96 -13.25 -12.50
C GLU A 121 6.91 -13.05 -11.31
N MET A 122 6.57 -13.61 -10.13
CA MET A 122 7.47 -13.56 -8.97
C MET A 122 8.76 -14.35 -9.18
N MET A 123 8.70 -15.53 -9.82
CA MET A 123 9.91 -16.32 -10.14
C MET A 123 10.80 -15.60 -11.15
N GLU A 124 10.22 -15.04 -12.21
CA GLU A 124 10.94 -14.25 -13.21
C GLU A 124 11.63 -13.04 -12.58
N MET A 125 10.97 -12.35 -11.65
CA MET A 125 11.61 -11.26 -10.90
C MET A 125 12.87 -11.73 -10.17
N PHE A 126 12.82 -12.86 -9.46
CA PHE A 126 14.01 -13.41 -8.80
C PHE A 126 15.08 -13.83 -9.80
N SER A 127 14.70 -14.48 -10.90
CA SER A 127 15.61 -14.88 -11.98
C SER A 127 16.35 -13.67 -12.55
N HIS A 128 15.62 -12.60 -12.91
CA HIS A 128 16.22 -11.38 -13.44
C HIS A 128 17.17 -10.71 -12.44
N CYS A 129 16.84 -10.69 -11.15
CA CYS A 129 17.74 -10.16 -10.12
C CYS A 129 19.06 -10.94 -10.07
N ILE A 130 18.98 -12.28 -10.06
CA ILE A 130 20.16 -13.15 -9.99
C ILE A 130 21.02 -12.98 -11.25
N VAL A 131 20.41 -12.99 -12.44
CA VAL A 131 21.14 -12.81 -13.70
C VAL A 131 21.84 -11.46 -13.73
N ARG A 132 21.18 -10.38 -13.28
CA ARG A 132 21.79 -9.04 -13.22
C ARG A 132 22.96 -8.98 -12.25
N GLU A 133 22.84 -9.62 -11.09
CA GLU A 133 23.91 -9.71 -10.10
C GLU A 133 25.13 -10.44 -10.67
N VAL A 134 24.91 -11.63 -11.26
CA VAL A 134 25.98 -12.41 -11.91
C VAL A 134 26.64 -11.64 -13.05
N VAL A 135 25.87 -10.98 -13.91
CA VAL A 135 26.42 -10.16 -15.00
C VAL A 135 27.25 -8.99 -14.45
N SER A 136 26.77 -8.31 -13.41
CA SER A 136 27.50 -7.22 -12.76
C SER A 136 28.83 -7.72 -12.17
N ASP A 137 28.84 -8.89 -11.56
CA ASP A 137 30.05 -9.48 -10.97
C ASP A 137 31.07 -9.89 -12.05
N ILE A 138 30.60 -10.48 -13.15
CA ILE A 138 31.45 -10.82 -14.30
C ILE A 138 32.07 -9.54 -14.89
N GLN A 139 31.28 -8.50 -15.10
CA GLN A 139 31.76 -7.21 -15.63
C GLN A 139 32.80 -6.56 -14.72
N LYS A 140 32.65 -6.70 -13.40
CA LYS A 140 33.59 -6.16 -12.41
C LYS A 140 34.95 -6.86 -12.43
N HIS A 141 34.97 -8.16 -12.72
CA HIS A 141 36.20 -8.96 -12.66
C HIS A 141 36.86 -9.16 -14.04
N GLY A 142 36.15 -8.90 -15.14
CA GLY A 142 36.71 -8.81 -16.49
C GLY A 142 37.11 -10.14 -17.14
N CYS A 143 37.16 -11.23 -16.38
CA CYS A 143 37.47 -12.57 -16.87
C CYS A 143 36.47 -13.58 -16.30
N PHE A 144 35.98 -14.48 -17.16
CA PHE A 144 35.14 -15.61 -16.79
C PHE A 144 35.47 -16.80 -17.69
N THR A 145 35.10 -18.01 -17.26
CA THR A 145 35.26 -19.23 -18.05
C THR A 145 33.94 -20.00 -18.00
N ILE A 146 33.53 -20.55 -19.13
CA ILE A 146 32.32 -21.37 -19.24
C ILE A 146 32.75 -22.83 -19.37
N ILE A 147 32.22 -23.69 -18.51
CA ILE A 147 32.35 -25.14 -18.64
C ILE A 147 30.96 -25.65 -19.06
N VAL A 148 30.92 -26.40 -20.16
CA VAL A 148 29.69 -27.00 -20.67
C VAL A 148 29.83 -28.51 -20.54
N ASP A 149 29.00 -29.12 -19.71
CA ASP A 149 28.92 -30.57 -19.58
C ASP A 149 27.66 -31.10 -20.29
N GLY A 150 27.82 -32.19 -21.04
CA GLY A 150 26.74 -32.80 -21.81
C GLY A 150 26.34 -34.12 -21.18
N THR A 151 25.21 -34.15 -20.47
CA THR A 151 24.66 -35.40 -19.93
C THR A 151 23.66 -36.00 -20.91
N GLN A 152 23.89 -37.23 -21.37
CA GLN A 152 22.88 -38.00 -22.11
C GLN A 152 21.85 -38.57 -21.13
N ASP A 153 20.56 -38.36 -21.40
CA ASP A 153 19.49 -39.00 -20.65
C ASP A 153 19.43 -40.49 -21.01
N ILE A 154 19.65 -41.35 -20.01
CA ILE A 154 19.61 -42.82 -20.15
C ILE A 154 18.21 -43.39 -19.86
N SER A 155 17.19 -42.56 -19.60
CA SER A 155 15.88 -43.02 -19.14
C SER A 155 15.12 -43.88 -20.16
N GLY A 156 15.45 -43.79 -21.46
CA GLY A 156 15.01 -44.73 -22.50
C GLY A 156 13.51 -44.94 -22.62
N ARG A 157 12.68 -44.05 -22.07
CA ARG A 157 11.22 -44.10 -22.16
C ARG A 157 10.76 -43.08 -23.19
N GLU A 158 10.47 -43.58 -24.39
CA GLU A 158 9.53 -42.96 -25.33
C GLU A 158 8.11 -43.48 -25.08
#